data_AF-A0A970K0S4-F1
#
_entry.id   AF-A0A970K0S4-F1
#
_cell.length_a   1.000
_cell.length_b   1.000
_cell.length_c   1.000
_cell.angle_alpha   90.00
_cell.angle_beta   90.00
_cell.angle_gamma   90.00
#
_symmetry.space_group_name_H-M   'P 1'
#
loop_
_entity.id
_entity.type
_entity.pdbx_description
1 polymer ?
#
loop_
_entity_poly.entity_id
_entity_poly.type
_entity_poly.pdbx_seq_one_letter_code
_entity_poly.pdbx_strand_id
1 'polypeptide(L)'
;MLKSFTRNYEDNSTDAGFQFTFYCDVCNDGYKSSFVESETYKRGKGLRNLSRGLGLLGNLAGGRLGNLGYSVERGGDILSERFEGQSPEWHKEHENAFTQAQNEAQQHFHRCHGCHQYVCDACFNEDEGLCTDCAPRQEVYVAKARASAMRRNVDEAGEEAIV
;
A
#
# COMPACT_ATOMS: atom_id res chain seq x y z
N MET A 1 -15.16 -9.36 -3.64
CA MET A 1 -14.46 -8.23 -4.30
C MET A 1 -14.25 -7.17 -3.24
N LEU A 2 -13.00 -6.96 -2.83
CA LEU A 2 -12.64 -6.00 -1.80
C LEU A 2 -12.88 -4.58 -2.33
N LYS A 3 -13.65 -3.78 -1.59
CA LYS A 3 -13.96 -2.40 -1.95
C LYS A 3 -13.20 -1.48 -1.02
N SER A 4 -12.18 -0.80 -1.54
CA SER A 4 -11.47 0.26 -0.83
C SER A 4 -12.33 1.52 -0.72
N PHE A 5 -12.09 2.33 0.31
CA PHE A 5 -12.70 3.66 0.41
C PHE A 5 -11.95 4.70 -0.44
N THR A 6 -10.62 4.58 -0.58
CA THR A 6 -9.82 5.39 -1.51
C THR A 6 -9.96 4.87 -2.94
N ARG A 7 -9.76 5.75 -3.94
CA ARG A 7 -9.76 5.35 -5.36
C ARG A 7 -8.53 4.51 -5.70
N ASN A 8 -7.41 4.81 -5.04
CA ASN A 8 -6.14 4.13 -5.20
C ASN A 8 -5.72 3.47 -3.88
N TYR A 9 -5.42 2.17 -3.96
CA TYR A 9 -4.76 1.42 -2.90
C TYR A 9 -3.83 0.38 -3.54
N GLU A 10 -2.84 -0.07 -2.77
CA GLU A 10 -1.90 -1.10 -3.19
C GLU A 10 -1.86 -2.21 -2.15
N ASP A 11 -2.07 -3.43 -2.64
CA ASP A 11 -1.96 -4.64 -1.85
C ASP A 11 -0.49 -5.08 -1.78
N ASN A 12 0.13 -4.89 -0.62
CA ASN A 12 1.49 -5.29 -0.31
C ASN A 12 1.54 -6.64 0.43
N SER A 13 0.47 -7.43 0.34
CA SER A 13 0.37 -8.74 1.01
C SER A 13 1.33 -9.77 0.40
N THR A 14 1.74 -10.69 1.26
CA THR A 14 2.65 -11.80 0.96
C THR A 14 2.10 -13.09 1.55
N ASP A 15 2.72 -14.24 1.23
CA ASP A 15 2.35 -15.51 1.87
C ASP A 15 2.50 -15.48 3.40
N ALA A 16 3.39 -14.63 3.94
CA ALA A 16 3.66 -14.54 5.37
C ALA A 16 2.66 -13.65 6.13
N GLY A 17 1.94 -12.77 5.44
CA GLY A 17 1.04 -11.81 6.06
C GLY A 17 0.59 -10.70 5.12
N PHE A 18 -0.28 -9.86 5.64
CA PHE A 18 -1.08 -8.90 4.91
C PHE A 18 -0.71 -7.48 5.28
N GLN A 19 -0.53 -6.64 4.27
CA GLN A 19 -0.30 -5.21 4.44
C GLN A 19 -0.85 -4.46 3.25
N PHE A 20 -1.47 -3.32 3.51
CA PHE A 20 -2.12 -2.51 2.50
C PHE A 20 -1.65 -1.07 2.60
N THR A 21 -1.52 -0.41 1.46
CA THR A 21 -1.19 1.01 1.38
C THR A 21 -2.34 1.75 0.72
N PHE A 22 -2.88 2.78 1.37
CA PHE A 22 -3.96 3.61 0.85
C PHE A 22 -3.42 4.98 0.47
N TYR A 23 -3.78 5.49 -0.71
CA TYR A 23 -3.22 6.73 -1.23
C TYR A 23 -4.21 7.90 -1.17
N CYS A 24 -3.68 9.09 -0.87
CA CYS A 24 -4.41 10.35 -0.97
C CYS A 24 -4.72 10.69 -2.43
N ASP A 25 -5.96 11.03 -2.74
CA ASP A 25 -6.39 11.36 -4.10
C ASP A 25 -5.78 12.68 -4.64
N VAL A 26 -5.19 13.51 -3.76
CA VAL A 26 -4.61 14.84 -4.12
C VAL A 26 -3.09 14.78 -4.22
N CYS A 27 -2.40 14.37 -3.15
CA CYS A 27 -0.92 14.34 -3.13
C CYS A 27 -0.31 12.99 -3.50
N ASN A 28 -1.10 11.92 -3.59
CA ASN A 28 -0.63 10.53 -3.72
C ASN A 28 0.28 10.05 -2.58
N ASP A 29 0.30 10.74 -1.43
CA ASP A 29 0.95 10.19 -0.23
C ASP A 29 0.18 8.98 0.28
N GLY A 30 0.92 7.93 0.62
CA GLY A 30 0.37 6.64 1.04
C GLY A 30 0.43 6.43 2.55
N TYR A 31 -0.68 6.01 3.15
CA TYR A 31 -0.71 5.46 4.51
C TYR A 31 -0.59 3.94 4.44
N LYS A 32 0.45 3.40 5.08
CA LYS A 32 0.72 1.96 5.15
C LYS A 32 0.12 1.38 6.43
N SER A 33 -0.77 0.40 6.28
CA SER A 33 -1.43 -0.27 7.41
C SER A 33 -0.46 -1.14 8.21
N SER A 34 -0.89 -1.48 9.43
CA SER A 34 -0.20 -2.49 10.25
C SER A 34 -0.05 -3.81 9.50
N PHE A 35 1.09 -4.48 9.70
CA PHE A 35 1.34 -5.80 9.12
C PHE A 35 0.64 -6.88 9.95
N VAL A 36 -0.26 -7.63 9.32
CA VAL A 36 -1.01 -8.72 9.95
C VAL A 36 -0.42 -10.05 9.49
N GLU A 37 0.23 -10.79 10.38
CA GLU A 37 0.79 -12.11 10.07
C GLU A 37 -0.32 -13.13 9.77
N SER A 38 -0.16 -13.96 8.72
CA SER A 38 -1.10 -15.05 8.41
C SER A 38 -0.94 -16.20 9.42
N GLU A 39 -2.04 -16.63 10.06
CA GLU A 39 -2.01 -17.81 10.93
C GLU A 39 -1.85 -19.10 10.12
N THR A 40 -2.39 -19.12 8.89
CA THR A 40 -2.28 -20.25 7.96
C THR A 40 -0.81 -20.53 7.60
N TYR A 41 -0.02 -19.49 7.34
CA TYR A 41 1.42 -19.61 7.09
C TYR A 41 2.20 -20.14 8.31
N LYS A 42 1.87 -19.64 9.51
CA LYS A 42 2.46 -20.13 10.77
C LYS A 42 2.19 -21.62 11.00
N ARG A 43 0.96 -22.08 10.76
CA ARG A 43 0.60 -23.51 10.89
C ARG A 43 1.32 -24.38 9.86
N GLY A 44 1.47 -23.91 8.62
CA GLY A 44 2.21 -24.61 7.57
C GLY A 44 3.72 -24.75 7.86
N LYS A 45 4.33 -23.79 8.56
CA LYS A 45 5.74 -23.86 9.01
C LYS A 45 5.91 -24.79 10.22
N GLY A 46 4.96 -24.78 11.16
CA GLY A 46 4.93 -25.71 12.29
C GLY A 46 4.82 -27.17 11.86
N LEU A 47 3.94 -27.46 10.89
CA LEU A 47 3.78 -28.81 10.34
C LEU A 47 5.01 -29.27 9.54
N ARG A 48 5.64 -28.38 8.76
CA ARG A 48 6.91 -28.66 8.04
C ARG A 48 8.10 -28.91 8.96
N ASN A 49 8.17 -28.23 10.11
CA ASN A 49 9.20 -28.51 11.11
C ASN A 49 8.95 -29.82 11.85
N LEU A 50 7.70 -30.18 12.13
CA LEU A 50 7.35 -31.47 12.71
C LEU A 50 7.66 -32.64 11.76
N SER A 51 7.36 -32.49 10.46
CA SER A 51 7.67 -33.54 9.47
C SER A 51 9.17 -33.70 9.22
N ARG A 52 9.97 -32.62 9.34
CA ARG A 52 11.44 -32.73 9.36
C ARG A 52 11.97 -33.42 10.63
N GLY A 53 11.34 -33.22 11.78
CA GLY A 53 11.72 -33.88 13.04
C GLY A 53 11.45 -35.39 13.04
N LEU A 54 10.40 -35.84 12.34
CA LEU A 54 10.09 -37.28 12.18
C LEU A 54 10.85 -37.93 11.00
N GLY A 55 11.35 -37.13 10.05
CA GLY A 55 12.14 -37.61 8.90
C GLY A 55 13.62 -37.92 9.18
N LEU A 56 14.15 -37.54 10.34
CA LEU A 56 15.56 -37.84 10.71
C LEU A 56 15.75 -39.25 11.28
N LEU A 57 14.69 -39.99 11.56
CA LEU A 57 14.78 -41.37 12.05
C LEU A 57 14.64 -42.43 10.94
N GLY A 58 14.38 -42.02 9.69
CA GLY A 58 14.04 -42.94 8.59
C GLY A 58 15.15 -43.28 7.58
N ASN A 59 16.26 -42.52 7.52
CA ASN A 59 17.22 -42.62 6.39
C ASN A 59 18.62 -43.12 6.76
N LEU A 60 18.69 -44.22 7.53
CA LEU A 60 19.85 -45.11 7.52
C LEU A 60 19.57 -46.42 6.74
N ALA A 61 18.53 -46.45 5.91
CA ALA A 61 18.21 -47.61 5.08
C ALA A 61 17.79 -47.20 3.66
N GLY A 62 18.70 -47.36 2.70
CA GLY A 62 18.34 -47.48 1.28
C GLY A 62 18.71 -46.28 0.43
N GLY A 63 19.80 -46.42 -0.34
CA GLY A 63 20.26 -45.42 -1.29
C GLY A 63 19.31 -45.19 -2.48
N ARG A 64 19.64 -44.13 -3.22
CA ARG A 64 19.08 -43.66 -4.51
C ARG A 64 17.76 -42.89 -4.46
N LEU A 65 17.85 -41.59 -4.20
CA LEU A 65 16.99 -40.55 -4.78
C LEU A 65 17.91 -39.32 -4.94
N GLY A 66 18.41 -38.98 -6.13
CA GLY A 66 17.65 -38.63 -7.32
C GLY A 66 17.56 -37.10 -7.34
N ASN A 67 18.34 -36.46 -8.21
CA ASN A 67 18.35 -35.01 -8.49
C ASN A 67 16.94 -34.40 -8.36
N LEU A 68 16.71 -33.58 -7.33
CA LEU A 68 15.56 -32.68 -7.28
C LEU A 68 16.10 -31.27 -7.14
N GLY A 69 16.29 -30.66 -8.31
CA GLY A 69 16.75 -29.30 -8.48
C GLY A 69 15.73 -28.28 -7.98
N TYR A 70 16.25 -27.18 -7.47
CA TYR A 70 15.49 -25.96 -7.26
C TYR A 70 16.21 -24.83 -7.99
N SER A 71 15.77 -24.59 -9.22
CA SER A 71 15.94 -23.32 -9.93
C SER A 71 14.54 -22.75 -10.13
N VAL A 72 14.19 -21.72 -9.36
CA VAL A 72 13.01 -20.89 -9.66
C VAL A 72 13.43 -19.44 -9.51
N GLU A 73 13.92 -18.90 -10.62
CA GLU A 73 13.89 -17.48 -10.95
C GLU A 73 13.03 -17.32 -12.21
N ARG A 74 11.89 -16.66 -12.06
CA ARG A 74 11.11 -15.97 -13.11
C ARG A 74 9.99 -15.24 -12.37
N GLY A 75 9.78 -13.93 -12.47
CA GLY A 75 10.09 -13.01 -13.56
C GLY A 75 8.76 -12.58 -14.19
N GLY A 76 8.30 -11.37 -13.83
CA GLY A 76 7.38 -10.50 -14.58
C GLY A 76 6.02 -11.07 -15.00
N ASP A 77 4.99 -10.82 -14.19
CA ASP A 77 3.63 -10.35 -14.56
C ASP A 77 2.79 -10.39 -13.27
N ILE A 78 2.90 -9.33 -12.46
CA ILE A 78 2.54 -9.35 -11.05
C ILE A 78 1.50 -8.27 -10.81
N LEU A 79 0.19 -8.57 -10.84
CA LEU A 79 -0.77 -7.81 -10.03
C LEU A 79 -2.05 -8.59 -9.68
N SER A 80 -2.54 -9.54 -10.50
CA SER A 80 -3.75 -10.34 -10.16
C SER A 80 -3.54 -11.85 -10.01
N GLU A 81 -2.53 -12.44 -10.67
CA GLU A 81 -2.28 -13.89 -10.64
C GLU A 81 -1.55 -14.37 -9.38
N ARG A 82 -1.13 -13.46 -8.48
CA ARG A 82 -0.26 -13.79 -7.35
C ARG A 82 -0.90 -14.70 -6.30
N PHE A 83 -2.24 -14.75 -6.26
CA PHE A 83 -2.98 -15.36 -5.14
C PHE A 83 -3.99 -16.44 -5.56
N GLU A 84 -4.06 -16.84 -6.84
CA GLU A 84 -5.06 -17.82 -7.33
C GLU A 84 -4.86 -19.25 -6.79
N GLY A 85 -3.68 -19.56 -6.24
CA GLY A 85 -3.37 -20.85 -5.60
C GLY A 85 -3.52 -20.87 -4.06
N GLN A 86 -4.00 -19.78 -3.45
CA GLN A 86 -4.14 -19.66 -2.00
C GLN A 86 -5.37 -20.45 -1.51
N SER A 87 -5.35 -20.89 -0.25
CA SER A 87 -6.48 -21.63 0.31
C SER A 87 -7.67 -20.70 0.62
N PRO A 88 -8.91 -21.21 0.65
CA PRO A 88 -10.08 -20.41 1.05
C PRO A 88 -9.93 -19.75 2.42
N GLU A 89 -9.20 -20.37 3.34
CA GLU A 89 -8.89 -19.82 4.66
C GLU A 89 -7.99 -18.60 4.56
N TRP A 90 -6.95 -18.63 3.72
CA TRP A 90 -6.07 -17.49 3.48
C TRP A 90 -6.84 -16.30 2.89
N HIS A 91 -7.75 -16.55 1.93
CA HIS A 91 -8.59 -15.49 1.38
C HIS A 91 -9.48 -14.84 2.46
N LYS A 92 -10.01 -15.63 3.38
CA LYS A 92 -10.78 -15.10 4.50
C LYS A 92 -9.92 -14.29 5.47
N GLU A 93 -8.69 -14.74 5.75
CA GLU A 93 -7.73 -13.96 6.55
C GLU A 93 -7.37 -12.64 5.86
N HIS A 94 -7.16 -12.67 4.55
CA HIS A 94 -6.88 -11.50 3.71
C HIS A 94 -8.01 -10.48 3.76
N GLU A 95 -9.26 -10.93 3.59
CA GLU A 95 -10.43 -10.05 3.66
C GLU A 95 -10.61 -9.40 5.04
N ASN A 96 -10.35 -10.15 6.12
CA ASN A 96 -10.38 -9.63 7.48
C ASN A 96 -9.27 -8.61 7.73
N ALA A 97 -8.05 -8.92 7.31
CA ALA A 97 -6.90 -8.02 7.41
C ALA A 97 -7.12 -6.73 6.61
N PHE A 98 -7.71 -6.84 5.41
CA PHE A 98 -8.09 -5.68 4.61
C PHE A 98 -9.11 -4.79 5.32
N THR A 99 -10.12 -5.39 5.97
CA THR A 99 -11.11 -4.63 6.74
C THR A 99 -10.46 -3.89 7.92
N GLN A 100 -9.55 -4.54 8.64
CA GLN A 100 -8.80 -3.90 9.72
C GLN A 100 -7.93 -2.75 9.20
N ALA A 101 -7.18 -2.98 8.12
CA ALA A 101 -6.35 -1.99 7.48
C ALA A 101 -7.16 -0.77 7.00
N GLN A 102 -8.36 -0.98 6.47
CA GLN A 102 -9.27 0.11 6.12
C GLN A 102 -9.71 0.93 7.32
N ASN A 103 -10.03 0.29 8.45
CA ASN A 103 -10.42 1.00 9.66
C ASN A 103 -9.27 1.85 10.22
N GLU A 104 -8.04 1.33 10.20
CA GLU A 104 -6.84 2.09 10.57
C GLU A 104 -6.64 3.28 9.63
N ALA A 105 -6.70 3.06 8.31
CA ALA A 105 -6.49 4.11 7.34
C ALA A 105 -7.58 5.19 7.40
N GLN A 106 -8.85 4.84 7.58
CA GLN A 106 -9.96 5.80 7.67
C GLN A 106 -9.78 6.86 8.79
N GLN A 107 -8.96 6.60 9.80
CA GLN A 107 -8.66 7.58 10.85
C GLN A 107 -7.71 8.70 10.38
N HIS A 108 -6.97 8.47 9.29
CA HIS A 108 -5.98 9.38 8.72
C HIS A 108 -6.42 10.00 7.38
N PHE A 109 -7.66 9.70 6.96
CA PHE A 109 -8.23 10.20 5.73
C PHE A 109 -9.57 10.87 5.98
N HIS A 110 -9.76 12.03 5.34
CA HIS A 110 -10.99 12.80 5.39
C HIS A 110 -11.68 12.78 4.04
N ARG A 111 -13.00 12.54 4.05
CA ARG A 111 -13.83 12.61 2.84
C ARG A 111 -14.24 14.05 2.57
N CYS A 112 -13.82 14.60 1.44
CA CYS A 112 -14.25 15.92 1.02
C CYS A 112 -15.74 15.92 0.63
N HIS A 113 -16.54 16.83 1.19
CA HIS A 113 -17.95 16.96 0.83
C HIS A 113 -18.19 17.58 -0.55
N GLY A 114 -17.21 18.33 -1.09
CA GLY A 114 -17.29 18.93 -2.42
C GLY A 114 -17.03 17.95 -3.56
N CYS A 115 -15.87 17.28 -3.56
CA CYS A 115 -15.47 16.38 -4.65
C CYS A 115 -15.61 14.88 -4.34
N HIS A 116 -16.00 14.52 -3.11
CA HIS A 116 -16.14 13.14 -2.63
C HIS A 116 -14.87 12.28 -2.72
N GLN A 117 -13.71 12.91 -2.82
CA GLN A 117 -12.40 12.27 -2.72
C GLN A 117 -11.98 12.09 -1.27
N TYR A 118 -11.11 11.11 -1.03
CA TYR A 118 -10.47 10.91 0.27
C TYR A 118 -9.07 11.52 0.25
N VAL A 119 -8.82 12.40 1.20
CA VAL A 119 -7.57 13.16 1.29
C VAL A 119 -6.93 12.97 2.67
N CYS A 120 -5.60 13.00 2.73
CA CYS A 120 -4.88 12.97 3.99
C CYS A 120 -5.04 14.30 4.76
N ASP A 121 -4.71 14.30 6.04
CA ASP A 121 -4.79 15.46 6.94
C ASP A 121 -4.09 16.71 6.35
N ALA A 122 -2.95 16.54 5.69
CA ALA A 122 -2.22 17.64 5.07
C ALA A 122 -2.99 18.32 3.92
N CYS A 123 -3.71 17.53 3.13
CA CYS A 123 -4.53 17.99 2.00
C CYS A 123 -5.98 18.34 2.39
N PHE A 124 -6.35 18.15 3.65
CA PHE A 124 -7.66 18.53 4.17
C PHE A 124 -7.59 19.93 4.80
N ASN A 125 -8.43 20.84 4.31
CA ASN A 125 -8.61 22.14 4.92
C ASN A 125 -9.63 22.02 6.06
N GLU A 126 -9.15 21.93 7.29
CA GLU A 126 -9.96 21.79 8.50
C GLU A 126 -10.88 22.99 8.74
N ASP A 127 -10.45 24.21 8.36
CA ASP A 127 -11.22 25.44 8.58
C ASP A 127 -12.52 25.45 7.77
N GLU A 128 -12.48 24.92 6.55
CA GLU A 128 -13.61 24.89 5.59
C GLU A 128 -14.26 23.50 5.48
N GLY A 129 -13.67 22.47 6.07
CA GLY A 129 -14.15 21.08 5.98
C GLY A 129 -14.07 20.48 4.56
N LEU A 130 -13.16 20.97 3.73
CA LEU A 130 -13.03 20.62 2.31
C LEU A 130 -11.57 20.28 1.96
N CYS A 131 -11.30 19.60 0.84
CA CYS A 131 -9.92 19.39 0.40
C CYS A 131 -9.29 20.70 -0.12
N THR A 132 -7.96 20.77 -0.13
CA THR A 132 -7.20 21.94 -0.60
C THR A 132 -7.43 22.28 -2.07
N ASP A 133 -7.92 21.33 -2.88
CA ASP A 133 -8.28 21.58 -4.28
C ASP A 133 -9.63 22.30 -4.41
N CYS A 134 -10.59 21.97 -3.53
CA CYS A 134 -11.89 22.64 -3.48
C CYS A 134 -11.83 23.98 -2.74
N ALA A 135 -11.11 24.02 -1.62
CA ALA A 135 -10.96 25.20 -0.78
C ALA A 135 -9.48 25.31 -0.33
N PRO A 136 -8.63 26.02 -1.11
CA PRO A 136 -7.24 26.21 -0.73
C PRO A 136 -7.16 27.06 0.54
N ARG A 137 -6.20 26.74 1.42
CA ARG A 137 -5.92 27.56 2.61
C ARG A 137 -5.52 28.97 2.17
N GLN A 138 -6.26 29.98 2.63
CA GLN A 138 -6.13 31.36 2.14
C GLN A 138 -4.69 31.88 2.28
N GLU A 139 -4.05 31.64 3.42
CA GLU A 139 -2.67 32.08 3.68
C GLU A 139 -1.67 31.48 2.67
N VAL A 140 -1.79 30.18 2.42
CA VAL A 140 -0.94 29.45 1.47
C VAL A 140 -1.18 29.95 0.05
N TYR A 141 -2.45 30.20 -0.31
CA TYR A 141 -2.80 30.71 -1.62
C TYR A 141 -2.24 32.12 -1.86
N VAL A 142 -2.38 33.03 -0.89
CA VAL A 142 -1.82 34.38 -0.95
C VAL A 142 -0.30 34.35 -1.04
N ALA A 143 0.37 33.51 -0.23
CA ALA A 143 1.82 33.33 -0.31
C ALA A 143 2.26 32.81 -1.69
N LYS A 144 1.54 31.81 -2.24
CA LYS A 144 1.79 31.27 -3.59
C LYS A 144 1.60 32.34 -4.67
N ALA A 145 0.56 33.16 -4.57
CA ALA A 145 0.29 34.25 -5.51
C ALA A 145 1.40 35.31 -5.49
N ARG A 146 1.85 35.72 -4.29
CA ARG A 146 2.98 36.64 -4.12
C ARG A 146 4.27 36.08 -4.71
N ALA A 147 4.59 34.81 -4.42
CA ALA A 147 5.77 34.15 -4.97
C ALA A 147 5.72 34.04 -6.50
N SER A 148 4.54 33.75 -7.08
CA SER A 148 4.37 33.73 -8.54
C SER A 148 4.51 35.11 -9.18
N ALA A 149 4.03 36.18 -8.54
CA ALA A 149 4.26 37.55 -9.00
C ALA A 149 5.76 37.91 -8.96
N MET A 150 6.44 37.58 -7.86
CA MET A 150 7.89 37.80 -7.73
C MET A 150 8.69 37.06 -8.81
N ARG A 151 8.35 35.79 -9.10
CA ARG A 151 9.01 35.03 -10.17
C ARG A 151 8.89 35.72 -11.52
N ARG A 152 7.68 36.11 -11.93
CA ARG A 152 7.46 36.83 -13.20
C ARG A 152 8.31 38.10 -13.30
N ASN A 153 8.34 38.91 -12.24
CA ASN A 153 9.14 40.14 -12.24
C ASN A 153 10.65 39.86 -12.38
N VAL A 154 11.15 38.77 -11.78
CA VAL A 154 12.56 38.35 -11.90
C VAL A 154 12.85 37.83 -13.30
N ASP A 155 11.94 37.01 -13.86
CA ASP A 155 12.08 36.46 -15.21
C ASP A 155 12.09 37.60 -16.25
N GLU A 156 11.17 38.57 -16.15
CA GLU A 156 11.10 39.77 -17.01
C GLU A 156 12.38 40.63 -16.91
N ALA A 157 12.86 40.91 -15.69
CA ALA A 157 14.11 41.67 -15.48
C ALA A 157 15.35 40.91 -16.03
N GLY A 158 15.31 39.58 -15.97
CA GLY A 158 16.34 38.73 -16.56
C GLY A 158 16.40 38.84 -18.08
N GLU A 159 15.24 38.86 -18.75
CA GLU A 159 15.13 39.03 -20.21
C GLU A 159 15.61 40.41 -20.68
N GLU A 160 15.26 41.48 -19.96
CA GLU A 160 15.71 42.85 -20.29
C GLU A 160 17.23 43.01 -20.15
N ALA A 161 17.87 42.30 -19.22
CA ALA A 161 19.31 42.39 -18.97
C ALA A 161 20.18 41.75 -20.08
N ILE A 162 19.58 40.96 -20.99
CA ILE A 162 20.29 40.28 -22.08
C ILE A 162 20.28 41.09 -23.40
N VAL A 163 19.55 42.22 -23.44
CA VAL A 163 19.38 43.08 -24.63
C VAL A 163 20.35 44.26 -24.62
#